data_AF-A0A2E5C183-F1
#
_entry.id   AF-A0A2E5C183-F1
#
_cell.length_a   1.000
_cell.length_b   1.000
_cell.length_c   1.000
_cell.angle_alpha   90.00
_cell.angle_beta   90.00
_cell.angle_gamma   90.00
#
_symmetry.space_group_name_H-M   'P 1'
#
loop_
_entity.id
_entity.type
_entity.pdbx_description
1 polymer ?
#
loop_
_entity_poly.entity_id
_entity_poly.type
_entity_poly.pdbx_seq_one_letter_code
_entity_poly.pdbx_strand_id
1 'polypeptide(L)'
;MDRKAVQTDTDKKLVGSELQDELNMLEDSDKIKHVNLFQNLLLGASIVLIFGTAIFALDLILSVVLGCLIVGFNFFWTRQFVHKLLKEGKLLLLDLLFYVSKFVVSVIIIFAVLTFLDVSPGGLLIGLSNIGLATIILSFIRMIPSK
;
A
#
# COMPACT_ATOMS: atom_id res chain seq x y z
N MET A 1 5.68 39.27 -44.62
CA MET A 1 4.81 38.94 -43.48
C MET A 1 4.71 37.42 -43.43
N ASP A 2 5.29 36.77 -42.42
CA ASP A 2 4.63 35.63 -41.75
C ASP A 2 5.41 35.22 -40.48
N ARG A 3 5.46 36.11 -39.49
CA ARG A 3 5.94 35.79 -38.12
C ARG A 3 4.80 35.36 -37.19
N LYS A 4 3.60 35.10 -37.71
CA LYS A 4 2.43 34.73 -36.89
C LYS A 4 2.23 33.22 -36.76
N ALA A 5 2.62 32.42 -37.75
CA ALA A 5 2.41 30.97 -37.72
C ALA A 5 3.35 30.21 -36.75
N VAL A 6 4.58 30.69 -36.56
CA VAL A 6 5.60 30.01 -35.71
C VAL A 6 5.32 30.19 -34.21
N GLN A 7 4.67 31.29 -33.83
CA GLN A 7 4.44 31.63 -32.42
C GLN A 7 3.25 30.83 -31.84
N THR A 8 2.19 30.62 -32.62
CA THR A 8 0.99 29.88 -32.20
C THR A 8 1.21 28.38 -31.94
N ASP A 9 2.22 27.77 -32.56
CA ASP A 9 2.54 26.35 -32.36
C ASP A 9 3.37 26.13 -31.09
N THR A 10 4.26 27.08 -30.79
CA THR A 10 5.13 27.05 -29.60
C THR A 10 4.31 27.28 -28.33
N ASP A 11 3.37 28.23 -28.32
CA ASP A 11 2.47 28.50 -27.20
C ASP A 11 1.53 27.31 -26.88
N LYS A 12 0.98 26.63 -27.90
CA LYS A 12 0.09 25.46 -27.68
C LYS A 12 0.84 24.25 -27.14
N LYS A 13 2.09 24.03 -27.56
CA LYS A 13 2.93 22.92 -27.09
C LYS A 13 3.48 23.17 -25.68
N LEU A 14 3.74 24.43 -25.32
CA LEU A 14 4.15 24.85 -23.98
C LEU A 14 2.99 24.68 -22.99
N VAL A 15 1.81 25.21 -23.31
CA VAL A 15 0.60 25.06 -22.49
C VAL A 15 0.18 23.59 -22.36
N GLY A 16 0.31 22.79 -23.42
CA GLY A 16 0.03 21.35 -23.35
C GLY A 16 1.00 20.56 -22.47
N SER A 17 2.27 21.00 -22.35
CA SER A 17 3.26 20.37 -21.48
C SER A 17 3.08 20.79 -20.02
N GLU A 18 2.81 22.08 -19.76
CA GLU A 18 2.52 22.57 -18.40
C GLU A 18 1.24 21.97 -17.83
N LEU A 19 0.19 21.81 -18.65
CA LEU A 19 -1.03 21.11 -18.21
C LEU A 19 -0.83 19.61 -18.04
N GLN A 20 0.05 18.96 -18.82
CA GLN A 20 0.42 17.57 -18.58
C GLN A 20 1.25 17.40 -17.32
N ASP A 21 2.18 18.31 -17.04
CA ASP A 21 2.97 18.32 -15.81
C ASP A 21 2.09 18.62 -14.59
N GLU A 22 1.15 19.57 -14.66
CA GLU A 22 0.18 19.79 -13.58
C GLU A 22 -0.72 18.57 -13.37
N LEU A 23 -1.19 17.91 -14.44
CA LEU A 23 -2.06 16.74 -14.36
C LEU A 23 -1.30 15.51 -13.86
N ASN A 24 -0.03 15.36 -14.23
CA ASN A 24 0.89 14.35 -13.67
C ASN A 24 1.22 14.64 -12.20
N MET A 25 1.40 15.92 -11.81
CA MET A 25 1.59 16.30 -10.42
C MET A 25 0.33 16.10 -9.58
N LEU A 26 -0.86 16.34 -10.14
CA LEU A 26 -2.15 16.09 -9.49
C LEU A 26 -2.39 14.58 -9.35
N GLU A 27 -2.11 13.79 -10.38
CA GLU A 27 -2.24 12.32 -10.35
C GLU A 27 -1.22 11.66 -9.41
N ASP A 28 0.01 12.16 -9.36
CA ASP A 28 1.05 11.71 -8.42
C ASP A 28 0.70 12.11 -6.98
N SER A 29 0.18 13.33 -6.79
CA SER A 29 -0.32 13.79 -5.48
C SER A 29 -1.52 12.99 -4.99
N ASP A 30 -2.47 12.65 -5.86
CA ASP A 30 -3.60 11.78 -5.51
C ASP A 30 -3.14 10.34 -5.24
N LYS A 31 -2.22 9.77 -6.03
CA LYS A 31 -1.64 8.45 -5.76
C LYS A 31 -0.87 8.41 -4.44
N ILE A 32 -0.04 9.41 -4.16
CA ILE A 32 0.69 9.51 -2.89
C ILE A 32 -0.29 9.65 -1.73
N LYS A 33 -1.36 10.43 -1.90
CA LYS A 33 -2.42 10.59 -0.91
C LYS A 33 -3.18 9.29 -0.68
N HIS A 34 -3.54 8.55 -1.73
CA HIS A 34 -4.20 7.24 -1.63
C HIS A 34 -3.33 6.19 -0.92
N VAL A 35 -2.03 6.15 -1.19
CA VAL A 35 -1.10 5.23 -0.52
C VAL A 35 -0.95 5.57 0.96
N ASN A 36 -0.80 6.86 1.29
CA ASN A 36 -0.72 7.31 2.68
C ASN A 36 -2.05 7.10 3.42
N LEU A 37 -3.19 7.29 2.76
CA LEU A 37 -4.51 6.98 3.31
C LEU A 37 -4.63 5.48 3.59
N PHE A 38 -4.29 4.61 2.64
CA PHE A 38 -4.34 3.17 2.86
C PHE A 38 -3.41 2.73 4.00
N GLN A 39 -2.21 3.31 4.12
CA GLN A 39 -1.29 3.04 5.23
C GLN A 39 -1.91 3.46 6.58
N ASN A 40 -2.54 4.63 6.65
CA ASN A 40 -3.24 5.09 7.85
C ASN A 40 -4.46 4.21 8.18
N LEU A 41 -5.19 3.76 7.16
CA LEU A 41 -6.31 2.83 7.32
C LEU A 41 -5.82 1.47 7.82
N LEU A 42 -4.71 0.97 7.30
CA LEU A 42 -4.09 -0.28 7.74
C LEU A 42 -3.66 -0.18 9.21
N LEU A 43 -3.07 0.95 9.62
CA LEU A 43 -2.74 1.20 11.02
C LEU A 43 -4.00 1.31 11.88
N GLY A 44 -5.02 2.03 11.42
CA GLY A 44 -6.30 2.16 12.12
C GLY A 44 -7.01 0.82 12.29
N ALA A 45 -7.10 0.01 11.24
CA ALA A 45 -7.66 -1.33 11.28
C ALA A 45 -6.83 -2.26 12.17
N SER A 46 -5.50 -2.13 12.20
CA SER A 46 -4.65 -2.85 13.17
C SER A 46 -5.04 -2.49 14.61
N ILE A 47 -5.17 -1.20 14.93
CA ILE A 47 -5.53 -0.72 16.27
C ILE A 47 -6.91 -1.25 16.66
N VAL A 48 -7.89 -1.15 15.77
CA VAL A 48 -9.25 -1.66 16.01
C VAL A 48 -9.25 -3.17 16.25
N LEU A 49 -8.48 -3.93 15.46
CA LEU A 49 -8.38 -5.38 15.63
C LEU A 49 -7.69 -5.76 16.95
N ILE A 50 -6.61 -5.06 17.32
CA ILE A 50 -5.89 -5.29 18.58
C ILE A 50 -6.80 -4.95 19.77
N PHE A 51 -7.50 -3.81 19.76
CA PHE A 51 -8.43 -3.44 20.81
C PHE A 51 -9.65 -4.37 20.87
N GLY A 52 -10.23 -4.72 19.73
CA GLY A 52 -11.38 -5.62 19.66
C GLY A 52 -11.04 -7.03 20.16
N THR A 53 -9.86 -7.54 19.82
CA THR A 53 -9.38 -8.83 20.33
C THR A 53 -8.95 -8.76 21.78
N ALA A 54 -8.42 -7.63 22.26
CA ALA A 54 -8.09 -7.46 23.67
C ALA A 54 -9.32 -7.53 24.60
N ILE A 55 -10.49 -7.09 24.12
CA ILE A 55 -11.76 -7.18 24.86
C ILE A 55 -12.29 -8.61 24.90
N PHE A 56 -12.09 -9.40 23.83
CA PHE A 56 -12.62 -10.75 23.72
C PHE A 56 -11.69 -11.84 24.24
N ALA A 57 -10.38 -11.73 24.00
CA ALA A 57 -9.40 -12.74 24.37
C ALA A 57 -7.97 -12.16 24.39
N LEU A 58 -7.46 -11.90 25.60
CA LEU A 58 -6.09 -11.40 25.79
C LEU A 58 -5.02 -12.34 25.23
N ASP A 59 -5.26 -13.65 25.28
CA ASP A 59 -4.34 -14.67 24.78
C ASP A 59 -4.11 -14.55 23.25
N LEU A 60 -5.11 -14.06 22.51
CA LEU A 60 -5.02 -13.90 21.07
C LEU A 60 -4.30 -12.61 20.64
N ILE A 61 -4.09 -11.64 21.55
CA ILE A 61 -3.49 -10.34 21.23
C ILE A 61 -2.12 -10.53 20.59
N LEU A 62 -1.27 -11.40 21.15
CA LEU A 62 0.09 -11.61 20.65
C LEU A 62 0.05 -12.08 19.18
N SER A 63 -0.83 -13.04 18.89
CA SER A 63 -1.04 -13.59 17.56
C SER A 63 -1.60 -12.55 16.58
N VAL A 64 -2.55 -11.73 17.02
CA VAL A 64 -3.16 -10.65 16.22
C VAL A 64 -2.14 -9.56 15.90
N VAL A 65 -1.34 -9.15 16.88
CA VAL A 65 -0.26 -8.17 16.71
C VAL A 65 0.78 -8.69 15.72
N LEU A 66 1.19 -9.96 15.83
CA LEU A 66 2.09 -10.62 14.88
C LEU A 66 1.51 -10.62 13.46
N GLY A 67 0.23 -10.98 13.31
CA GLY A 67 -0.45 -10.95 12.01
C GLY A 67 -0.47 -9.55 11.40
N CYS A 68 -0.86 -8.54 12.19
CA CYS A 68 -0.84 -7.13 11.77
C CYS A 68 0.57 -6.66 11.40
N LEU A 69 1.59 -7.07 12.16
CA LEU A 69 2.99 -6.70 11.92
C LEU A 69 3.52 -7.31 10.63
N ILE A 70 3.23 -8.59 10.36
CA ILE A 70 3.64 -9.28 9.12
C ILE A 70 3.00 -8.58 7.91
N VAL A 71 1.70 -8.26 7.99
CA VAL A 71 0.99 -7.53 6.94
C VAL A 71 1.56 -6.12 6.74
N GLY A 72 1.74 -5.36 7.83
CA GLY A 72 2.25 -4.00 7.78
C GLY A 72 3.69 -3.93 7.25
N PHE A 73 4.54 -4.86 7.69
CA PHE A 73 5.91 -4.99 7.20
C PHE A 73 5.94 -5.38 5.72
N ASN A 74 5.08 -6.33 5.31
CA ASN A 74 4.95 -6.69 3.91
C ASN A 74 4.54 -5.46 3.07
N PHE A 75 3.54 -4.70 3.50
CA PHE A 75 3.09 -3.49 2.80
C PHE A 75 4.18 -2.41 2.73
N PHE A 76 4.83 -2.08 3.85
CA PHE A 76 5.90 -1.08 3.90
C PHE A 76 7.06 -1.43 2.96
N TRP A 77 7.46 -2.70 2.97
CA TRP A 77 8.54 -3.19 2.13
C TRP A 77 8.14 -3.22 0.65
N THR A 78 6.88 -3.55 0.33
CA THR A 78 6.34 -3.47 -1.04
C THR A 78 6.30 -2.03 -1.52
N ARG A 79 5.95 -1.06 -0.67
CA ARG A 79 5.97 0.37 -1.02
C ARG A 79 7.37 0.86 -1.37
N GLN A 80 8.35 0.59 -0.51
CA GLN A 80 9.75 0.96 -0.75
C GLN A 80 10.26 0.35 -2.06
N PHE A 81 9.86 -0.89 -2.32
CA PHE A 81 10.23 -1.62 -3.52
C PHE A 81 9.57 -1.06 -4.80
N VAL A 82 8.25 -0.83 -4.79
CA VAL A 82 7.53 -0.19 -5.90
C VAL A 82 8.09 1.20 -6.18
N HIS A 83 8.45 1.95 -5.14
CA HIS A 83 9.09 3.26 -5.31
C HIS A 83 10.48 3.14 -5.96
N LYS A 84 11.30 2.17 -5.54
CA LYS A 84 12.60 1.89 -6.19
C LYS A 84 12.43 1.44 -7.65
N LEU A 85 11.47 0.56 -7.91
CA LEU A 85 11.11 0.09 -9.24
C LEU A 85 10.72 1.21 -10.19
N LEU A 86 9.80 2.09 -9.77
CA LEU A 86 9.37 3.24 -10.55
C LEU A 86 10.53 4.20 -10.84
N LYS A 87 11.47 4.33 -9.91
CA LYS A 87 12.62 5.23 -10.03
C LYS A 87 13.73 4.67 -10.92
N GLU A 88 13.93 3.35 -10.90
CA GLU A 88 15.01 2.69 -11.64
C GLU A 88 14.57 2.21 -13.04
N GLY A 89 13.27 2.03 -13.29
CA GLY A 89 12.66 1.82 -14.62
C GLY A 89 13.12 0.56 -15.39
N LYS A 90 14.09 -0.16 -14.85
CA LYS A 90 14.70 -1.37 -15.35
C LYS A 90 14.75 -2.34 -14.19
N LEU A 91 14.28 -3.56 -14.43
CA LEU A 91 14.49 -4.84 -13.71
C LEU A 91 13.14 -5.53 -13.51
N LEU A 92 12.77 -6.38 -14.48
CA LEU A 92 11.47 -7.09 -14.50
C LEU A 92 11.58 -8.54 -14.00
N LEU A 93 12.78 -9.16 -14.08
CA LEU A 93 12.96 -10.58 -13.76
C LEU A 93 13.56 -10.81 -12.37
N LEU A 94 14.65 -10.10 -12.05
CA LEU A 94 15.31 -10.20 -10.74
C LEU A 94 14.40 -9.70 -9.60
N ASP A 95 13.57 -8.74 -9.97
CA ASP A 95 12.63 -8.06 -9.10
C ASP A 95 11.39 -8.92 -8.79
N LEU A 96 10.88 -9.65 -9.79
CA LEU A 96 9.88 -10.71 -9.59
C LEU A 96 10.40 -11.84 -8.70
N LEU A 97 11.67 -12.24 -8.89
CA LEU A 97 12.33 -13.23 -8.02
C LEU A 97 12.43 -12.72 -6.57
N PHE A 98 12.68 -11.43 -6.39
CA PHE A 98 12.72 -10.77 -5.08
C PHE A 98 11.34 -10.68 -4.42
N TYR A 99 10.29 -10.45 -5.21
CA TYR A 99 8.91 -10.47 -4.73
C TYR A 99 8.49 -11.87 -4.28
N VAL A 100 8.77 -12.90 -5.09
CA VAL A 100 8.48 -14.30 -4.75
C VAL A 100 9.27 -14.75 -3.53
N SER A 101 10.57 -14.42 -3.45
CA SER A 101 11.39 -14.77 -2.29
C SER A 101 10.88 -14.11 -1.01
N LYS A 102 10.46 -12.85 -1.07
CA LYS A 102 9.82 -12.15 0.05
C LYS A 102 8.51 -12.84 0.49
N PHE A 103 7.70 -13.29 -0.46
CA PHE A 103 6.47 -14.02 -0.14
C PHE A 103 6.80 -15.34 0.59
N VAL A 104 7.77 -16.11 0.08
CA VAL A 104 8.23 -17.34 0.72
C VAL A 104 8.79 -17.07 2.12
N VAL A 105 9.62 -16.04 2.29
CA VAL A 105 10.13 -15.63 3.60
C VAL A 105 8.98 -15.25 4.54
N SER A 106 7.98 -14.51 4.07
CA SER A 106 6.80 -14.16 4.86
C SER A 106 6.01 -15.39 5.31
N VAL A 107 5.84 -16.39 4.44
CA VAL A 107 5.17 -17.65 4.76
C VAL A 107 5.98 -18.47 5.75
N ILE A 108 7.31 -18.52 5.59
CA ILE A 108 8.20 -19.20 6.55
C ILE A 108 8.15 -18.52 7.92
N ILE A 109 8.13 -17.18 7.98
CA ILE A 109 7.99 -16.45 9.24
C ILE A 109 6.64 -16.75 9.89
N ILE A 110 5.54 -16.72 9.13
CA ILE A 110 4.21 -17.11 9.62
C ILE A 110 4.24 -18.54 10.18
N PHE A 111 4.83 -19.48 9.44
CA PHE A 111 4.94 -20.87 9.85
C PHE A 111 5.80 -21.04 11.12
N ALA A 112 6.93 -20.34 11.19
CA ALA A 112 7.80 -20.33 12.36
C ALA A 112 7.07 -19.74 13.57
N VAL A 113 6.32 -18.66 13.40
CA VAL A 113 5.52 -18.06 14.46
C VAL A 113 4.49 -19.07 14.99
N LEU A 114 3.75 -19.75 14.11
CA LEU A 114 2.78 -20.78 14.51
C LEU A 114 3.43 -21.98 15.21
N THR A 115 4.62 -22.39 14.77
CA THR A 115 5.27 -23.62 15.26
C THR A 115 6.11 -23.37 16.52
N PHE A 116 6.75 -22.21 16.65
CA PHE A 116 7.69 -21.90 17.73
C PHE A 116 7.10 -21.04 18.85
N LEU A 117 6.10 -20.19 18.56
CA LEU A 117 5.48 -19.35 19.59
C LEU A 117 4.16 -19.94 20.13
N ASP A 118 3.73 -21.11 19.66
CA ASP A 118 2.46 -21.75 20.06
C ASP A 118 1.24 -20.80 19.95
N VAL A 119 1.34 -19.81 19.06
CA VAL A 119 0.31 -18.78 18.94
C VAL A 119 -0.92 -19.31 18.25
N SER A 120 -2.10 -18.88 18.72
CA SER A 120 -3.36 -19.29 18.14
C SER A 120 -3.43 -18.92 16.65
N PRO A 121 -3.63 -19.89 15.74
CA PRO A 121 -3.79 -19.61 14.31
C PRO A 121 -5.01 -18.73 14.03
N GLY A 122 -6.04 -18.79 14.89
CA GLY A 122 -7.20 -17.91 14.81
C GLY A 122 -6.83 -16.44 15.01
N GLY A 123 -6.00 -16.12 15.99
CA GLY A 123 -5.54 -14.75 16.22
C GLY A 123 -4.69 -14.21 15.06
N LEU A 124 -3.89 -15.08 14.45
CA LEU A 124 -3.04 -14.71 13.32
C LEU A 124 -3.88 -14.39 12.08
N LEU A 125 -4.92 -15.19 11.81
CA LEU A 125 -5.88 -14.95 10.74
C LEU A 125 -6.65 -13.64 10.94
N ILE A 126 -7.03 -13.33 12.19
CA ILE A 126 -7.67 -12.05 12.52
C ILE A 126 -6.71 -10.89 12.22
N GLY A 127 -5.44 -10.99 12.62
CA GLY A 127 -4.41 -9.99 12.29
C GLY A 127 -4.13 -9.86 10.79
N LEU A 128 -4.15 -10.97 10.05
CA LEU A 128 -4.01 -10.99 8.58
C LEU A 128 -5.19 -10.32 7.86
N SER A 129 -6.40 -10.45 8.41
CA SER A 129 -7.63 -9.84 7.88
C SER A 129 -7.60 -8.31 7.84
N ASN A 130 -6.67 -7.70 8.58
CA ASN A 130 -6.41 -6.26 8.55
C ASN A 130 -6.28 -5.68 7.14
N ILE A 131 -5.62 -6.40 6.22
CA ILE A 131 -5.51 -5.96 4.82
C ILE A 131 -6.89 -5.89 4.14
N GLY A 132 -7.76 -6.88 4.40
CA GLY A 132 -9.10 -6.93 3.84
C GLY A 132 -9.96 -5.80 4.39
N LEU A 133 -9.90 -5.57 5.70
CA LEU A 133 -10.65 -4.51 6.36
C LEU A 133 -10.23 -3.11 5.85
N ALA A 134 -8.93 -2.85 5.76
CA ALA A 134 -8.43 -1.59 5.20
C ALA A 134 -8.86 -1.39 3.74
N THR A 135 -8.87 -2.46 2.94
CA THR A 135 -9.30 -2.41 1.53
C THR A 135 -10.79 -2.12 1.40
N ILE A 136 -11.62 -2.71 2.26
CA ILE A 136 -13.06 -2.47 2.30
C ILE A 136 -13.34 -1.02 2.69
N ILE A 137 -12.72 -0.52 3.78
CA ILE A 137 -12.90 0.87 4.23
C ILE A 137 -12.45 1.85 3.14
N LEU A 138 -11.30 1.60 2.48
CA LEU A 138 -10.84 2.43 1.38
C LEU A 138 -11.84 2.42 0.20
N SER A 139 -12.40 1.26 -0.11
CA SER A 139 -13.42 1.13 -1.17
C SER A 139 -14.67 1.93 -0.83
N PHE A 140 -15.11 1.93 0.43
CA PHE A 140 -16.22 2.77 0.88
C PHE A 140 -15.91 4.27 0.81
N ILE A 141 -14.72 4.70 1.25
CA ILE A 141 -14.31 6.11 1.13
C ILE A 141 -14.31 6.54 -0.34
N ARG A 142 -13.86 5.68 -1.24
CA ARG A 142 -13.85 5.94 -2.69
C ARG A 142 -15.25 5.96 -3.31
N MET A 143 -16.19 5.18 -2.76
CA MET A 143 -17.57 5.09 -3.23
C MET A 143 -18.40 6.32 -2.85
N ILE A 144 -18.03 7.06 -1.80
CA ILE A 144 -18.70 8.32 -1.42
C ILE A 144 -18.24 9.39 -2.42
N PRO A 145 -19.11 9.86 -3.34
CA PRO A 145 -18.75 10.91 -4.26
C PRO A 145 -18.49 12.19 -3.45
N SER A 146 -17.33 12.80 -3.67
CA SER A 146 -17.03 14.16 -3.21
C SER A 146 -18.17 15.07 -3.67
N LYS A 147 -18.95 15.58 -2.71
CA LYS A 147 -20.05 16.50 -2.95
C LYS A 147 -19.55 17.92 -3.09
#